data_AF-A0AAJ0UE27-F1
#
_entry.id   AF-A0AAJ0UE27-F1
#
_cell.length_a   1.000
_cell.length_b   1.000
_cell.length_c   1.000
_cell.angle_alpha   90.00
_cell.angle_beta   90.00
_cell.angle_gamma   90.00
#
_symmetry.space_group_name_H-M   'P 1'
#
loop_
_entity.id
_entity.type
_entity.pdbx_description
1 polymer ?
#
loop_
_entity_poly.entity_id
_entity_poly.type
_entity_poly.pdbx_seq_one_letter_code
_entity_poly.pdbx_strand_id
1 'polypeptide(L)'
;MKPAILFVALLLAVILIQSFSRTSAELDPVLAARLAQLEARTELLTKRLARVEQAAQAVPPTDQLAAAKPATTATSMGSPVDWRLGAGLQGEPLRVAAQTFDQRRGRVEVLLEIKAPLADADAWPRQPGLQVPVIMIARDSSGAVAAEQPLTLMRGASQEPGAYLHLGAELSEQTADRVQVIELHQSQ
;
A
#
# COMPACT_ATOMS: atom_id res chain seq x y z
N MET A 1 66.38 -22.48 19.40
CA MET A 1 64.95 -22.84 19.53
C MET A 1 64.03 -21.76 18.94
N LYS A 2 64.12 -21.48 17.64
CA LYS A 2 63.28 -20.48 16.92
C LYS A 2 62.61 -20.95 15.60
N PRO A 3 63.01 -22.05 14.92
CA PRO A 3 62.37 -22.41 13.64
C PRO A 3 61.03 -23.15 13.82
N ALA A 4 60.81 -23.83 14.96
CA ALA A 4 59.59 -24.61 15.19
C ALA A 4 58.33 -23.74 15.34
N ILE A 5 58.45 -22.56 15.97
CA ILE A 5 57.32 -21.65 16.20
C ILE A 5 56.86 -21.01 14.88
N LEU A 6 57.81 -20.69 13.99
CA LEU A 6 57.53 -20.13 12.67
C LEU A 6 56.81 -21.14 11.77
N PHE A 7 57.19 -22.41 11.87
CA PHE A 7 56.54 -23.48 11.10
C PHE A 7 55.10 -23.73 11.58
N VAL A 8 54.86 -23.72 12.89
CA VAL A 8 53.51 -23.85 13.47
C VAL A 8 52.62 -22.66 13.10
N ALA A 9 53.15 -21.43 13.14
CA ALA A 9 52.41 -20.25 12.74
C ALA A 9 52.04 -20.26 11.24
N LEU A 10 52.94 -20.72 10.38
CA LEU A 10 52.68 -20.86 8.95
C LEU A 10 51.61 -21.92 8.68
N LEU A 11 51.67 -23.06 9.38
CA LEU A 11 50.70 -24.15 9.24
C LEU A 11 49.30 -23.71 9.72
N LEU A 12 49.24 -22.93 10.81
CA LEU A 12 48.00 -22.38 11.33
C LEU A 12 47.39 -21.33 10.39
N ALA A 13 48.23 -20.49 9.77
CA ALA A 13 47.79 -19.53 8.74
C ALA A 13 47.25 -20.24 7.49
N VAL A 14 47.91 -21.30 7.03
CA VAL A 14 47.44 -22.10 5.88
C VAL A 14 46.12 -22.81 6.20
N ILE A 15 45.96 -23.36 7.41
CA ILE A 15 44.70 -23.98 7.85
C ILE A 15 43.58 -22.93 7.93
N LEU A 16 43.85 -21.73 8.44
CA LEU A 16 42.87 -20.64 8.51
C LEU A 16 42.42 -20.19 7.10
N ILE A 17 43.36 -20.04 6.15
CA ILE A 17 43.04 -19.66 4.77
C ILE A 17 42.25 -20.76 4.04
N GLN A 18 42.60 -22.04 4.25
CA GLN A 18 41.86 -23.19 3.73
C GLN A 18 40.44 -23.29 4.33
N SER A 19 40.30 -22.96 5.62
CA SER A 19 39.00 -22.96 6.32
C SER A 19 38.09 -21.84 5.85
N PHE A 20 38.64 -20.64 5.61
CA PHE A 20 37.91 -19.49 5.06
C PHE A 20 37.49 -19.70 3.60
N SER A 21 38.33 -20.37 2.81
CA SER A 21 38.02 -20.70 1.41
C SER A 21 36.95 -21.78 1.29
N ARG A 22 36.90 -22.76 2.21
CA ARG A 22 35.83 -23.78 2.24
C ARG A 22 34.48 -23.25 2.74
N THR A 23 34.46 -22.26 3.63
CA THR A 23 33.19 -21.65 4.10
C THR A 23 32.61 -20.63 3.13
N SER A 24 33.41 -20.08 2.20
CA SER A 24 32.92 -19.16 1.15
C SER A 24 32.45 -19.88 -0.12
N ALA A 25 32.75 -21.17 -0.27
CA ALA A 25 32.41 -21.96 -1.47
C ALA A 25 30.98 -22.54 -1.44
N GLU A 26 30.24 -22.34 -0.37
CA GLU A 26 28.88 -22.82 -0.22
C GLU A 26 27.95 -21.62 0.03
N LEU A 27 27.85 -20.73 -0.98
CA LEU A 27 26.61 -19.97 -1.13
C LEU A 27 25.52 -21.01 -1.31
N ASP A 28 24.79 -21.28 -0.23
CA ASP A 28 23.62 -22.15 -0.22
C ASP A 28 22.81 -21.86 -1.50
N PRO A 29 22.61 -22.85 -2.39
CA PRO A 29 21.92 -22.64 -3.67
C PRO A 29 20.53 -22.04 -3.47
N VAL A 30 19.94 -22.19 -2.29
CA VAL A 30 18.68 -21.56 -1.89
C VAL A 30 18.84 -20.04 -1.67
N LEU A 31 19.94 -19.60 -1.06
CA LEU A 31 20.27 -18.18 -0.86
C LEU A 31 20.61 -17.51 -2.19
N ALA A 32 21.37 -18.19 -3.05
CA ALA A 32 21.67 -17.71 -4.41
C ALA A 32 20.40 -17.57 -5.26
N ALA A 33 19.48 -18.55 -5.19
CA ALA A 33 18.19 -18.47 -5.88
C ALA A 33 17.30 -17.33 -5.36
N ARG A 34 17.28 -17.10 -4.03
CA ARG A 34 16.53 -15.99 -3.42
C ARG A 34 17.11 -14.63 -3.81
N LEU A 35 18.43 -14.50 -3.87
CA LEU A 35 19.11 -13.29 -4.33
C LEU A 35 18.76 -13.00 -5.79
N ALA A 36 18.89 -13.99 -6.68
CA ALA A 36 18.52 -13.84 -8.08
C ALA A 36 17.04 -13.48 -8.27
N GLN A 37 16.15 -14.06 -7.45
CA GLN A 37 14.72 -13.74 -7.47
C GLN A 37 14.45 -12.30 -7.00
N LEU A 38 15.17 -11.83 -5.98
CA LEU A 38 15.07 -10.45 -5.49
C LEU A 38 15.60 -9.47 -6.52
N GLU A 39 16.75 -9.75 -7.15
CA GLU A 39 17.33 -8.96 -8.23
C GLU A 39 16.40 -8.86 -9.45
N ALA A 40 15.78 -9.98 -9.85
CA ALA A 40 14.81 -9.97 -10.94
C ALA A 40 13.57 -9.12 -10.59
N ARG A 41 13.14 -9.15 -9.32
CA ARG A 41 12.00 -8.35 -8.85
C ARG A 41 12.34 -6.87 -8.77
N THR A 42 13.54 -6.50 -8.33
CA THR A 42 13.98 -5.10 -8.32
C THR A 42 14.10 -4.58 -9.74
N GLU A 43 14.70 -5.32 -10.68
CA GLU A 43 14.75 -4.91 -12.08
C GLU A 43 13.36 -4.69 -12.69
N LEU A 44 12.41 -5.58 -12.40
CA LEU A 44 11.05 -5.47 -12.91
C LEU A 44 10.33 -4.25 -12.33
N LEU A 45 10.53 -3.95 -11.05
CA LEU A 45 10.00 -2.76 -10.40
C LEU A 45 10.64 -1.48 -10.97
N THR A 46 11.96 -1.46 -11.17
CA THR A 46 12.66 -0.32 -11.77
C THR A 46 12.21 -0.06 -13.20
N LYS A 47 12.02 -1.10 -14.02
CA LYS A 47 11.49 -0.95 -15.39
C LYS A 47 10.06 -0.42 -15.40
N ARG A 48 9.23 -0.85 -14.44
CA ARG A 48 7.86 -0.33 -14.28
C ARG A 48 7.87 1.13 -13.85
N LEU A 49 8.74 1.49 -12.91
CA LEU A 49 8.88 2.87 -12.45
C LEU A 49 9.31 3.78 -13.59
N ALA A 50 10.34 3.39 -14.35
CA ALA A 50 10.81 4.16 -15.51
C ALA A 50 9.70 4.34 -16.57
N ARG A 51 8.85 3.33 -16.79
CA ARG A 51 7.70 3.43 -17.70
C ARG A 51 6.64 4.40 -17.19
N VAL A 52 6.38 4.40 -15.88
CA VAL A 52 5.43 5.33 -15.25
C VAL A 52 5.96 6.76 -15.28
N GLU A 53 7.25 6.97 -15.00
CA GLU A 53 7.89 8.27 -15.10
C GLU A 53 7.90 8.80 -16.54
N GLN A 54 8.17 7.96 -17.53
CA GLN A 54 8.06 8.32 -18.95
C GLN A 54 6.63 8.68 -19.33
N ALA A 55 5.63 7.95 -18.83
CA ALA A 55 4.22 8.27 -19.06
C ALA A 55 3.81 9.60 -18.40
N ALA A 56 4.39 9.93 -17.25
CA ALA A 56 4.17 11.21 -16.57
C ALA A 56 4.86 12.39 -17.29
N GLN A 57 6.04 12.17 -17.86
CA GLN A 57 6.79 13.18 -18.63
C GLN A 57 6.26 13.39 -20.06
N ALA A 58 5.50 12.43 -20.60
CA ALA A 58 4.87 12.53 -21.91
C ALA A 58 3.58 13.39 -21.92
N VAL A 59 3.19 13.98 -20.77
CA VAL A 59 2.11 14.96 -20.70
C VAL A 59 2.70 16.35 -21.01
N PRO A 60 2.44 16.94 -22.20
CA PRO A 60 2.97 18.26 -22.52
C PRO A 60 2.32 19.34 -21.63
N PRO A 61 3.05 20.42 -21.30
CA PRO A 61 2.49 21.54 -20.54
C PRO A 61 1.55 22.28 -21.48
N THR A 62 0.25 22.24 -21.20
CA THR A 62 -0.70 23.13 -21.86
C THR A 62 -1.29 24.04 -20.79
N ASP A 63 -0.76 25.27 -20.76
CA ASP A 63 -1.49 26.43 -20.29
C ASP A 63 -2.84 26.47 -21.01
N GLN A 64 -3.90 26.03 -20.32
CA GLN A 64 -5.25 26.56 -20.47
C GLN A 64 -6.14 26.02 -19.34
N LEU A 65 -6.33 26.87 -18.33
CA LEU A 65 -7.57 26.92 -17.58
C LEU A 65 -8.75 26.96 -18.56
N ALA A 66 -9.62 25.97 -18.52
CA ALA A 66 -11.07 26.15 -18.34
C ALA A 66 -11.80 24.81 -18.47
N ALA A 67 -12.52 24.46 -17.40
CA ALA A 67 -13.74 23.65 -17.42
C ALA A 67 -13.67 22.27 -18.10
N ALA A 68 -12.91 21.34 -17.53
CA ALA A 68 -13.27 19.92 -17.58
C ALA A 68 -12.71 19.24 -16.33
N LYS A 69 -13.61 18.97 -15.37
CA LYS A 69 -13.39 18.13 -14.19
C LYS A 69 -12.66 16.83 -14.59
N PRO A 70 -11.38 16.62 -14.22
CA PRO A 70 -10.83 15.28 -14.24
C PRO A 70 -11.21 14.68 -12.89
N ALA A 71 -12.36 14.00 -12.86
CA ALA A 71 -12.57 12.95 -11.89
C ALA A 71 -11.43 11.96 -12.15
N THR A 72 -10.36 12.07 -11.36
CA THR A 72 -9.26 11.13 -11.39
C THR A 72 -9.81 9.85 -10.80
N THR A 73 -10.44 9.04 -11.66
CA THR A 73 -10.81 7.67 -11.35
C THR A 73 -9.54 6.95 -10.96
N ALA A 74 -9.37 6.73 -9.65
CA ALA A 74 -8.42 5.76 -9.14
C ALA A 74 -8.72 4.44 -9.86
N THR A 75 -7.75 3.94 -10.63
CA THR A 75 -7.87 2.69 -11.37
C THR A 75 -8.15 1.55 -10.40
N SER A 76 -9.43 1.16 -10.32
CA SER A 76 -9.92 0.02 -9.56
C SER A 76 -9.27 -1.26 -10.11
N MET A 77 -8.29 -1.81 -9.39
CA MET A 77 -7.85 -3.20 -9.58
C MET A 77 -8.61 -4.07 -8.57
N GLY A 78 -9.85 -4.43 -8.90
CA GLY A 78 -10.63 -5.42 -8.14
C GLY A 78 -12.13 -5.09 -8.11
N SER A 79 -12.91 -5.89 -8.86
CA SER A 79 -14.37 -5.87 -8.95
C SER A 79 -15.01 -4.64 -9.63
N PRO A 80 -16.05 -4.80 -10.49
CA PRO A 80 -16.75 -3.70 -11.17
C PRO A 80 -17.73 -2.94 -10.25
N VAL A 81 -17.42 -2.80 -8.96
CA VAL A 81 -18.22 -2.01 -8.02
C VAL A 81 -18.10 -0.52 -8.35
N ASP A 82 -19.23 0.17 -8.39
CA ASP A 82 -19.30 1.63 -8.54
C ASP A 82 -18.94 2.30 -7.22
N TRP A 83 -17.99 3.23 -7.24
CA TRP A 83 -17.52 3.92 -6.05
C TRP A 83 -17.99 5.37 -6.07
N ARG A 84 -18.60 5.78 -4.95
CA ARG A 84 -19.10 7.15 -4.78
C ARG A 84 -18.49 7.78 -3.56
N LEU A 85 -17.85 8.93 -3.75
CA LEU A 85 -17.19 9.65 -2.67
C LEU A 85 -18.06 10.84 -2.25
N GLY A 86 -18.34 10.97 -0.97
CA GLY A 86 -18.93 12.15 -0.37
C GLY A 86 -18.00 13.36 -0.47
N ALA A 87 -18.55 14.57 -0.37
CA ALA A 87 -17.83 15.82 -0.61
C ALA A 87 -16.53 15.98 0.22
N GLY A 88 -16.53 15.53 1.48
CA GLY A 88 -15.38 15.61 2.39
C GLY A 88 -14.17 14.73 2.02
N LEU A 89 -14.31 13.85 1.02
CA LEU A 89 -13.25 12.91 0.60
C LEU A 89 -12.76 13.17 -0.85
N GLN A 90 -13.25 14.23 -1.49
CA GLN A 90 -12.98 14.53 -2.91
C GLN A 90 -11.79 15.47 -3.15
N GLY A 91 -11.11 15.99 -2.13
CA GLY A 91 -10.02 16.94 -2.34
C GLY A 91 -9.32 17.40 -1.06
N GLU A 92 -10.03 18.12 -0.18
CA GLU A 92 -9.49 18.67 1.06
C GLU A 92 -10.55 18.64 2.16
N PRO A 93 -10.17 18.39 3.44
CA PRO A 93 -8.81 18.09 3.89
C PRO A 93 -8.34 16.67 3.57
N LEU A 94 -9.22 15.82 3.05
CA LEU A 94 -8.95 14.42 2.73
C LEU A 94 -9.15 14.13 1.25
N ARG A 95 -8.32 13.22 0.74
CA ARG A 95 -8.45 12.66 -0.61
C ARG A 95 -8.31 11.15 -0.56
N VAL A 96 -9.19 10.43 -1.25
CA VAL A 96 -8.99 8.99 -1.49
C VAL A 96 -7.84 8.79 -2.48
N ALA A 97 -6.76 8.17 -2.02
CA ALA A 97 -5.59 7.84 -2.83
C ALA A 97 -5.73 6.46 -3.49
N ALA A 98 -6.34 5.50 -2.79
CA ALA A 98 -6.65 4.17 -3.32
C ALA A 98 -7.88 3.59 -2.61
N GLN A 99 -8.59 2.70 -3.31
CA GLN A 99 -9.73 1.98 -2.77
C GLN A 99 -9.82 0.61 -3.44
N THR A 100 -10.17 -0.42 -2.67
CA THR A 100 -10.29 -1.80 -3.16
C THR A 100 -11.41 -2.51 -2.44
N PHE A 101 -12.11 -3.38 -3.17
CA PHE A 101 -13.11 -4.28 -2.62
C PHE A 101 -12.83 -5.71 -3.08
N ASP A 102 -12.48 -6.58 -2.14
CA ASP A 102 -12.40 -8.02 -2.37
C ASP A 102 -13.77 -8.63 -2.04
N GLN A 103 -14.57 -8.82 -3.10
CA GLN A 103 -15.90 -9.39 -2.99
C GLN A 103 -15.90 -10.80 -2.37
N ARG A 104 -14.87 -11.62 -2.63
CA ARG A 104 -14.81 -13.00 -2.13
C ARG A 104 -14.59 -13.05 -0.63
N ARG A 105 -13.88 -12.07 -0.08
CA ARG A 105 -13.58 -11.97 1.36
C ARG A 105 -14.48 -10.97 2.08
N GLY A 106 -15.38 -10.29 1.36
CA GLY A 106 -16.15 -9.17 1.88
C GLY A 106 -15.29 -8.02 2.41
N ARG A 107 -14.07 -7.85 1.88
CA ARG A 107 -13.08 -6.95 2.48
C ARG A 107 -12.98 -5.64 1.71
N VAL A 108 -13.20 -4.54 2.41
CA VAL A 108 -13.08 -3.17 1.88
C VAL A 108 -11.82 -2.54 2.47
N GLU A 109 -10.97 -1.99 1.62
CA GLU A 109 -9.81 -1.19 2.05
C GLU A 109 -9.81 0.15 1.33
N VAL A 110 -9.50 1.21 2.08
CA VAL A 110 -9.42 2.58 1.58
C VAL A 110 -8.14 3.21 2.11
N LEU A 111 -7.38 3.85 1.22
CA LEU A 111 -6.23 4.65 1.57
C LEU A 111 -6.60 6.12 1.43
N LEU A 112 -6.62 6.85 2.54
CA LEU A 112 -6.83 8.29 2.56
C LEU A 112 -5.50 9.02 2.69
N GLU A 113 -5.33 10.07 1.91
CA GLU A 113 -4.26 11.04 2.03
C GLU A 113 -4.80 12.31 2.72
N ILE A 114 -4.07 12.80 3.70
CA ILE A 114 -4.37 14.06 4.38
C ILE A 114 -3.72 15.20 3.60
N LYS A 115 -4.51 16.11 3.03
CA LYS A 115 -4.03 17.25 2.23
C LYS A 115 -3.91 18.53 3.04
N ALA A 116 -4.74 18.68 4.07
CA ALA A 116 -4.76 19.84 4.95
C ALA A 116 -5.04 19.40 6.40
N PRO A 117 -4.75 20.25 7.41
CA PRO A 117 -5.08 19.95 8.79
C PRO A 117 -6.55 19.54 8.98
N LEU A 118 -6.78 18.47 9.73
CA LEU A 118 -8.12 17.98 10.04
C LEU A 118 -8.79 18.94 11.04
N ALA A 119 -10.00 19.40 10.72
CA ALA A 119 -10.74 20.34 11.56
C ALA A 119 -11.00 19.77 12.97
N ASP A 120 -11.30 18.47 13.07
CA ASP A 120 -11.56 17.75 14.32
C ASP A 120 -10.55 16.63 14.54
N ALA A 121 -9.27 16.97 14.69
CA ALA A 121 -8.20 15.99 14.87
C ALA A 121 -8.45 14.98 16.01
N ASP A 122 -9.16 15.39 17.07
CA ASP A 122 -9.50 14.53 18.21
C ASP A 122 -10.52 13.43 17.87
N ALA A 123 -11.37 13.65 16.85
CA ALA A 123 -12.30 12.63 16.36
C ALA A 123 -11.59 11.53 15.56
N TRP A 124 -10.35 11.78 15.14
CA TRP A 124 -9.54 10.81 14.41
C TRP A 124 -8.68 10.00 15.38
N PRO A 125 -8.82 8.66 15.42
CA PRO A 125 -7.94 7.84 16.23
C PRO A 125 -6.52 7.86 15.69
N ARG A 126 -5.54 7.71 16.59
CA ARG A 126 -4.12 7.46 16.25
C ARG A 126 -3.73 6.01 16.41
N GLN A 127 -4.57 5.22 17.08
CA GLN A 127 -4.33 3.81 17.33
C GLN A 127 -5.09 2.93 16.34
N PRO A 128 -4.42 1.96 15.68
CA PRO A 128 -5.08 0.96 14.86
C PRO A 128 -6.15 0.17 15.62
N GLY A 129 -7.20 -0.25 14.91
CA GLY A 129 -8.34 -0.98 15.44
C GLY A 129 -9.50 -0.10 15.91
N LEU A 130 -9.33 1.23 15.91
CA LEU A 130 -10.38 2.17 16.28
C LEU A 130 -11.15 2.69 15.06
N GLN A 131 -12.43 3.00 15.25
CA GLN A 131 -13.30 3.55 14.22
C GLN A 131 -12.90 4.99 13.88
N VAL A 132 -12.92 5.33 12.60
CA VAL A 132 -12.68 6.67 12.10
C VAL A 132 -14.02 7.34 11.72
N PRO A 133 -14.09 8.68 11.59
CA PRO A 133 -15.31 9.38 11.19
C PRO A 133 -15.56 9.26 9.67
N VAL A 134 -15.48 8.04 9.13
CA VAL A 134 -15.78 7.71 7.74
C VAL A 134 -16.73 6.52 7.73
N ILE A 135 -17.91 6.72 7.16
CA ILE A 135 -18.98 5.73 7.04
C ILE A 135 -18.95 5.16 5.63
N MET A 136 -19.04 3.85 5.55
CA MET A 136 -19.23 3.11 4.31
C MET A 136 -20.69 2.68 4.19
N ILE A 137 -21.31 2.99 3.04
CA ILE A 137 -22.65 2.54 2.69
C ILE A 137 -22.52 1.63 1.46
N ALA A 138 -22.78 0.34 1.64
CA ALA A 138 -22.82 -0.63 0.55
C ALA A 138 -24.27 -0.81 0.08
N ARG A 139 -24.51 -0.68 -1.23
CA ARG A 139 -25.83 -0.87 -1.84
C ARG A 139 -25.82 -2.02 -2.83
N ASP A 140 -26.97 -2.69 -2.92
CA ASP A 140 -27.19 -3.75 -3.91
C ASP A 140 -27.67 -3.20 -5.26
N SER A 141 -27.94 -4.10 -6.21
CA SER A 141 -28.41 -3.75 -7.56
C SER A 141 -29.76 -3.05 -7.61
N SER A 142 -30.58 -3.16 -6.55
CA SER A 142 -31.85 -2.45 -6.43
C SER A 142 -31.69 -1.03 -5.87
N GLY A 143 -30.48 -0.69 -5.40
CA GLY A 143 -30.19 0.57 -4.71
C GLY A 143 -30.49 0.53 -3.21
N ALA A 144 -30.98 -0.60 -2.68
CA ALA A 144 -31.21 -0.79 -1.26
C ALA A 144 -29.88 -0.84 -0.49
N VAL A 145 -29.89 -0.32 0.74
CA VAL A 145 -28.72 -0.40 1.64
C VAL A 145 -28.57 -1.84 2.11
N ALA A 146 -27.47 -2.47 1.69
CA ALA A 146 -27.11 -3.82 2.09
C ALA A 146 -26.30 -3.81 3.40
N ALA A 147 -25.45 -2.80 3.59
CA ALA A 147 -24.75 -2.55 4.84
C ALA A 147 -24.39 -1.07 5.00
N GLU A 148 -24.34 -0.62 6.24
CA GLU A 148 -23.86 0.70 6.63
C GLU A 148 -23.03 0.55 7.91
N GLN A 149 -21.76 0.92 7.87
CA GLN A 149 -20.86 0.79 9.01
C GLN A 149 -19.67 1.76 8.93
N PRO A 150 -19.12 2.19 10.09
CA PRO A 150 -17.90 2.98 10.12
C PRO A 150 -16.70 2.15 9.65
N LEU A 151 -15.73 2.83 9.04
CA LEU A 151 -14.42 2.26 8.74
C LEU A 151 -13.54 2.25 9.99
N THR A 152 -12.61 1.29 10.02
CA THR A 152 -11.64 1.13 11.09
C THR A 152 -10.25 1.52 10.61
N LEU A 153 -9.49 2.24 11.44
CA LEU A 153 -8.09 2.53 11.18
C LEU A 153 -7.28 1.23 11.24
N MET A 154 -6.74 0.81 10.11
CA MET A 154 -5.85 -0.34 10.03
C MET A 154 -4.39 0.05 10.30
N ARG A 155 -3.95 1.18 9.72
CA ARG A 155 -2.56 1.69 9.79
C ARG A 155 -2.53 3.20 9.59
N GLY A 156 -1.43 3.83 9.99
CA GLY A 156 -1.18 5.26 9.76
C GLY A 156 -1.67 6.10 10.94
N ALA A 157 -0.77 6.35 11.89
CA ALA A 157 -1.09 7.08 13.13
C ALA A 157 -0.90 8.59 13.00
N SER A 158 -0.27 9.07 11.92
CA SER A 158 -0.03 10.50 11.70
C SER A 158 -1.25 11.15 11.06
N GLN A 159 -1.59 12.32 11.58
CA GLN A 159 -2.67 13.17 11.08
C GLN A 159 -2.14 14.45 10.41
N GLU A 160 -0.83 14.50 10.16
CA GLU A 160 -0.19 15.64 9.51
C GLU A 160 -0.52 15.65 8.00
N PRO A 161 -0.57 16.84 7.37
CA PRO A 161 -0.65 16.94 5.92
C PRO A 161 0.48 16.14 5.23
N GLY A 162 0.14 15.35 4.22
CA GLY A 162 1.00 14.40 3.53
C GLY A 162 0.99 12.99 4.12
N ALA A 163 0.41 12.78 5.30
CA ALA A 163 0.25 11.46 5.89
C ALA A 163 -0.85 10.64 5.21
N TYR A 164 -0.77 9.32 5.38
CA TYR A 164 -1.73 8.36 4.84
C TYR A 164 -2.39 7.56 5.95
N LEU A 165 -3.72 7.45 5.89
CA LEU A 165 -4.54 6.62 6.75
C LEU A 165 -5.02 5.41 5.95
N HIS A 166 -4.68 4.21 6.41
CA HIS A 166 -5.18 2.98 5.83
C HIS A 166 -6.40 2.52 6.64
N LEU A 167 -7.54 2.45 5.98
CA LEU A 167 -8.84 2.15 6.58
C LEU A 167 -9.38 0.84 6.03
N GLY A 168 -10.19 0.14 6.82
CA GLY A 168 -10.81 -1.10 6.41
C GLY A 168 -12.15 -1.38 7.04
N ALA A 169 -12.92 -2.22 6.35
CA ALA A 169 -14.19 -2.77 6.80
C ALA A 169 -14.35 -4.20 6.29
N GLU A 170 -15.07 -5.02 7.04
CA GLU A 170 -15.44 -6.37 6.64
C GLU A 170 -16.96 -6.48 6.54
N LEU A 171 -17.41 -7.08 5.45
CA LEU A 171 -18.80 -7.42 5.16
C LEU A 171 -18.97 -8.93 5.28
N SER A 172 -20.15 -9.39 5.68
CA SER A 172 -20.47 -10.82 5.57
C SER A 172 -20.47 -11.25 4.10
N GLU A 173 -20.11 -12.51 3.83
CA GLU A 173 -20.08 -13.06 2.47
C GLU A 173 -21.42 -12.86 1.74
N GLN A 174 -22.54 -13.09 2.44
CA GLN A 174 -23.90 -12.89 1.92
C GLN A 174 -24.17 -11.44 1.48
N THR A 175 -23.56 -10.46 2.16
CA THR A 175 -23.67 -9.04 1.83
C THR A 175 -22.72 -8.69 0.69
N ALA A 176 -21.48 -9.19 0.74
CA ALA A 176 -20.45 -8.91 -0.24
C ALA A 176 -20.88 -9.33 -1.66
N ASP A 177 -21.52 -10.50 -1.80
CA ASP A 177 -21.98 -11.04 -3.08
C ASP A 177 -23.02 -10.17 -3.81
N ARG A 178 -23.77 -9.34 -3.06
CA ARG A 178 -24.80 -8.47 -3.62
C ARG A 178 -24.38 -7.01 -3.80
N VAL A 179 -23.20 -6.62 -3.31
CA VAL A 179 -22.73 -5.21 -3.40
C VAL A 179 -22.48 -4.84 -4.86
N GLN A 180 -23.06 -3.72 -5.27
CA GLN A 180 -22.84 -3.10 -6.59
C GLN A 180 -22.29 -1.68 -6.48
N VAL A 181 -22.62 -0.99 -5.38
CA VAL A 181 -22.16 0.38 -5.12
C VAL A 181 -21.58 0.45 -3.72
N ILE A 182 -20.43 1.11 -3.58
CA ILE A 182 -19.87 1.50 -2.28
C ILE A 182 -19.79 3.03 -2.23
N GLU A 183 -20.44 3.61 -1.24
CA GLU A 183 -20.40 5.04 -0.96
C GLU A 183 -19.57 5.28 0.30
N LEU A 184 -18.70 6.29 0.26
CA LEU A 184 -17.89 6.71 1.41
C LEU A 184 -18.28 8.12 1.81
N HIS A 185 -18.64 8.31 3.08
CA HIS A 185 -19.06 9.60 3.61
C HIS A 185 -18.26 9.92 4.86
N GLN A 186 -17.81 11.17 5.02
CA GLN A 186 -17.30 11.62 6.30
C GLN A 186 -18.48 11.87 7.23
N SER A 187 -18.46 11.30 8.44
CA SER A 187 -19.43 11.67 9.47
C SER A 187 -19.17 13.12 9.84
N GLN A 188 -20.19 13.97 9.68
CA GLN A 188 -20.19 15.31 10.26
C GLN A 188 -20.31 15.24 11.77
#